data_AF-F4LJN7-F1
#
_entry.id   AF-F4LJN7-F1
#
_cell.length_a   1.000
_cell.length_b   1.000
_cell.length_c   1.000
_cell.angle_alpha   90.00
_cell.angle_beta   90.00
_cell.angle_gamma   90.00
#
_symmetry.space_group_name_H-M   'P 1'
#
loop_
_entity.id
_entity.type
_entity.pdbx_description
1 polymer ?
#
loop_
_entity_poly.entity_id
_entity_poly.type
_entity_poly.pdbx_seq_one_letter_code
_entity_poly.pdbx_strand_id
1 'polypeptide(L)'
;MKRLSLIVCFIYMAVYSYGQISSINDFYKAKINFYSEENPSIVISEIEKIIEQNKHENFVKNNELALTIENLLLIEKINFQFDDTVNHEEIYLSLNTQNLKNELFIKDKKLTSFSTEYLTSFADLKTRLLSYLSQSEMYKESMFAKELYMKGLKKNKKSSIGLSSYALWLYFAPPVAGGGYAEALKNITLAEKYAINNEELFFALINKSQILYSMNRLTESKKALEKAHLLFEQEQFTKVLGEKNEQGKTLFD
;
A
#
# COMPACT_ATOMS: atom_id res chain seq x y z
N MET A 1 25.42 -48.41 25.93
CA MET A 1 26.21 -47.18 25.75
C MET A 1 26.00 -46.65 24.34
N LYS A 2 25.45 -45.42 24.26
CA LYS A 2 25.46 -44.41 23.18
C LYS A 2 25.21 -44.86 21.73
N ARG A 3 23.93 -44.81 21.33
CA ARG A 3 23.54 -44.30 20.00
C ARG A 3 23.74 -42.79 20.02
N LEU A 4 24.59 -42.25 19.15
CA LEU A 4 24.74 -40.81 18.97
C LEU A 4 24.04 -40.40 17.68
N SER A 5 23.14 -39.45 17.85
CA SER A 5 22.17 -38.93 16.89
C SER A 5 22.83 -38.32 15.66
N LEU A 6 22.27 -38.62 14.48
CA LEU A 6 22.50 -37.85 13.27
C LEU A 6 21.85 -36.48 13.48
N ILE A 7 22.68 -35.44 13.58
CA ILE A 7 22.26 -34.05 13.66
C ILE A 7 21.59 -33.71 12.33
N VAL A 8 20.27 -33.53 12.36
CA VAL A 8 19.52 -32.85 11.31
C VAL A 8 19.99 -31.40 11.31
N CYS A 9 20.74 -31.02 10.27
CA CYS A 9 20.99 -29.62 9.97
C CYS A 9 19.65 -28.97 9.62
N PHE A 10 18.99 -28.41 10.64
CA PHE A 10 17.99 -27.38 10.42
C PHE A 10 18.72 -26.22 9.73
N ILE A 11 18.44 -26.05 8.45
CA ILE A 11 18.68 -24.78 7.76
C ILE A 11 17.95 -23.74 8.59
N TYR A 12 18.69 -22.79 9.15
CA TYR A 12 18.16 -21.59 9.74
C TYR A 12 17.31 -20.89 8.65
N MET A 13 16.00 -21.13 8.64
CA MET A 13 15.10 -20.06 8.28
C MET A 13 15.31 -19.03 9.38
N ALA A 14 16.03 -17.96 9.06
CA ALA A 14 16.02 -16.78 9.89
C ALA A 14 14.56 -16.39 10.02
N VAL A 15 13.94 -16.75 11.15
CA VAL A 15 12.71 -16.13 11.60
C VAL A 15 13.14 -14.70 11.85
N TYR A 16 13.03 -13.86 10.81
CA TYR A 16 13.07 -12.43 10.97
C TYR A 16 11.91 -12.11 11.90
N SER A 17 12.23 -11.98 13.19
CA SER A 17 11.39 -11.25 14.11
C SER A 17 11.37 -9.83 13.56
N TYR A 18 10.41 -9.53 12.68
CA TYR A 18 10.19 -8.17 12.25
C TYR A 18 10.03 -7.30 13.49
N GLY A 19 10.92 -6.31 13.59
CA GLY A 19 10.88 -5.35 14.67
C GLY A 19 9.55 -4.60 14.65
N GLN A 20 9.17 -4.05 15.80
CA GLN A 20 8.03 -3.15 15.95
C GLN A 20 8.00 -2.09 14.84
N ILE A 21 6.86 -1.92 14.16
CA ILE A 21 6.66 -0.80 13.24
C ILE A 21 6.40 0.45 14.07
N SER A 22 7.43 1.27 14.24
CA SER A 22 7.39 2.49 15.04
C SER A 22 7.30 3.77 14.21
N SER A 23 7.45 3.65 12.89
CA SER A 23 7.47 4.77 11.94
C SER A 23 6.93 4.36 10.56
N ILE A 24 6.66 5.35 9.72
CA ILE A 24 6.26 5.11 8.32
C ILE A 24 7.38 4.43 7.52
N ASN A 25 8.64 4.77 7.79
CA ASN A 25 9.77 4.11 7.13
C ASN A 25 9.89 2.63 7.51
N ASP A 26 9.62 2.29 8.77
CA ASP A 26 9.60 0.87 9.20
C ASP A 26 8.50 0.10 8.48
N PHE A 27 7.34 0.73 8.27
CA PHE A 27 6.26 0.13 7.47
C PHE A 27 6.70 -0.13 6.03
N TYR A 28 7.32 0.83 5.34
CA TYR A 28 7.75 0.60 3.96
C TYR A 28 8.84 -0.46 3.82
N LYS A 29 9.72 -0.59 4.82
CA LYS A 29 10.66 -1.71 4.91
C LYS A 29 9.94 -3.04 5.05
N ALA A 30 8.98 -3.13 5.98
CA ALA A 30 8.16 -4.34 6.16
C ALA A 30 7.40 -4.67 4.86
N LYS A 31 6.85 -3.65 4.20
CA LYS A 31 6.11 -3.78 2.94
C LYS A 31 6.96 -4.42 1.84
N ILE A 32 8.24 -4.09 1.70
CA ILE A 32 9.10 -4.80 0.73
C ILE A 32 9.14 -6.30 1.00
N ASN A 33 9.18 -6.71 2.26
CA ASN A 33 9.18 -8.13 2.61
C ASN A 33 7.84 -8.80 2.37
N PHE A 34 6.72 -8.11 2.61
CA PHE A 34 5.38 -8.63 2.26
C PHE A 34 5.29 -9.00 0.77
N TYR A 35 5.85 -8.17 -0.11
CA TYR A 35 5.87 -8.43 -1.55
C TYR A 35 7.06 -9.30 -2.00
N SER A 36 7.95 -9.67 -1.09
CA SER A 36 9.02 -10.65 -1.37
C SER A 36 8.64 -12.06 -0.95
N GLU A 37 7.62 -12.22 -0.09
CA GLU A 37 7.09 -13.51 0.35
C GLU A 37 6.10 -14.06 -0.69
N GLU A 38 6.33 -15.29 -1.13
CA GLU A 38 5.51 -15.94 -2.16
C GLU A 38 4.19 -16.46 -1.60
N ASN A 39 4.11 -16.75 -0.30
CA ASN A 39 2.92 -17.29 0.35
C ASN A 39 2.09 -16.20 1.03
N PRO A 40 0.91 -15.83 0.47
CA PRO A 40 0.07 -14.77 1.03
C PRO A 40 -0.38 -15.03 2.47
N SER A 41 -0.56 -16.30 2.86
CA SER A 41 -0.96 -16.66 4.22
C SER A 41 0.10 -16.34 5.26
N ILE A 42 1.39 -16.42 4.90
CA ILE A 42 2.50 -16.03 5.78
C ILE A 42 2.46 -14.52 5.99
N VAL A 43 2.29 -13.75 4.90
CA VAL A 43 2.19 -12.29 4.93
C VAL A 43 1.01 -11.83 5.79
N ILE A 44 -0.17 -12.44 5.61
CA ILE A 44 -1.36 -12.12 6.40
C ILE A 44 -1.10 -12.37 7.89
N SER A 45 -0.55 -13.53 8.25
CA SER A 45 -0.25 -13.88 9.64
C SER A 45 0.76 -12.90 10.27
N GLU A 46 1.75 -12.46 9.49
CA GLU A 46 2.74 -11.48 9.92
C GLU A 46 2.10 -10.11 10.18
N ILE A 47 1.27 -9.62 9.25
CA ILE A 47 0.54 -8.36 9.41
C ILE A 47 -0.36 -8.41 10.65
N GLU A 48 -1.07 -9.52 10.87
CA GLU A 48 -1.92 -9.71 12.06
C GLU A 48 -1.12 -9.68 13.36
N LYS A 49 0.06 -10.31 13.38
CA LYS A 49 0.96 -10.25 14.52
C LYS A 49 1.42 -8.83 14.81
N ILE A 50 1.78 -8.06 13.77
CA ILE A 50 2.18 -6.65 13.90
C ILE A 50 1.01 -5.81 14.44
N ILE A 51 -0.20 -6.01 13.92
CA ILE A 51 -1.41 -5.33 14.39
C ILE A 51 -1.64 -5.63 15.88
N GLU A 52 -1.51 -6.88 16.31
CA GLU A 52 -1.74 -7.27 17.71
C GLU A 52 -0.66 -6.71 18.65
N GLN A 53 0.61 -6.76 18.24
CA GLN A 53 1.71 -6.15 19.00
C GLN A 53 1.48 -4.64 19.20
N ASN A 54 1.02 -3.94 18.15
CA ASN A 54 0.71 -2.51 18.20
C ASN A 54 -0.51 -2.17 19.09
N LYS A 55 -1.40 -3.12 19.38
CA LYS A 55 -2.49 -2.94 20.36
C LYS A 55 -2.00 -3.03 21.80
N HIS A 56 -1.07 -3.95 22.08
CA HIS A 56 -0.62 -4.26 23.44
C HIS A 56 0.48 -3.32 23.95
N GLU A 57 1.41 -2.92 23.06
CA GLU A 57 2.45 -1.98 23.41
C GLU A 57 2.00 -0.56 23.12
N ASN A 58 1.32 0.05 24.10
CA ASN A 58 1.24 1.51 24.20
C ASN A 58 0.80 2.22 22.90
N PHE A 59 -0.52 2.37 22.70
CA PHE A 59 -1.12 3.42 21.86
C PHE A 59 -0.83 4.85 22.41
N VAL A 60 0.36 5.04 22.99
CA VAL A 60 0.76 6.07 23.94
C VAL A 60 1.87 6.89 23.27
N LYS A 61 1.44 7.90 22.51
CA LYS A 61 2.00 9.27 22.42
C LYS A 61 1.59 10.00 21.13
N ASN A 62 1.25 9.31 20.04
CA ASN A 62 0.85 9.92 18.77
C ASN A 62 -0.30 9.15 18.07
N ASN A 63 -1.54 9.56 18.36
CA ASN A 63 -2.75 8.96 17.80
C ASN A 63 -2.80 9.02 16.26
N GLU A 64 -2.19 10.03 15.65
CA GLU A 64 -2.20 10.21 14.20
C GLU A 64 -1.30 9.17 13.51
N LEU A 65 -0.08 8.96 14.01
CA LEU A 65 0.83 7.95 13.47
C LEU A 65 0.28 6.53 13.64
N ALA A 66 -0.31 6.23 14.80
CA ALA A 66 -0.92 4.93 15.06
C ALA A 66 -2.04 4.64 14.05
N LEU A 67 -2.97 5.58 13.84
CA LEU A 67 -4.03 5.43 12.84
C LEU A 67 -3.45 5.30 11.41
N THR A 68 -2.39 6.04 11.10
CA THR A 68 -1.72 5.95 9.79
C THR A 68 -1.19 4.54 9.54
N ILE A 69 -0.48 3.96 10.50
CA ILE A 69 0.07 2.60 10.39
C ILE A 69 -1.05 1.55 10.35
N GLU A 70 -2.09 1.68 11.18
CA GLU A 70 -3.25 0.78 11.15
C GLU A 70 -3.94 0.79 9.78
N ASN A 71 -4.15 1.97 9.19
CA ASN A 71 -4.75 2.09 7.85
C ASN A 71 -3.91 1.34 6.81
N LEU A 72 -2.59 1.57 6.82
CA LEU A 72 -1.66 0.97 5.87
C LEU A 72 -1.58 -0.55 6.03
N LEU A 73 -1.48 -1.07 7.26
CA LEU A 73 -1.45 -2.51 7.53
C LEU A 73 -2.75 -3.21 7.11
N LEU A 74 -3.92 -2.59 7.37
CA LEU A 74 -5.19 -3.14 6.93
C LEU A 74 -5.27 -3.23 5.40
N ILE A 75 -4.81 -2.19 4.71
CA ILE A 75 -4.78 -2.17 3.23
C ILE A 75 -3.86 -3.27 2.70
N GLU A 76 -2.67 -3.43 3.27
CA GLU A 76 -1.78 -4.52 2.83
C GLU A 76 -2.37 -5.89 3.14
N LYS A 77 -2.96 -6.12 4.33
CA LYS A 77 -3.63 -7.39 4.64
C LYS A 77 -4.64 -7.76 3.54
N ILE A 78 -5.46 -6.81 3.12
CA ILE A 78 -6.47 -7.00 2.07
C ILE A 78 -5.81 -7.30 0.71
N ASN A 79 -4.68 -6.69 0.38
CA ASN A 79 -3.97 -6.94 -0.89
C ASN A 79 -3.52 -8.40 -1.03
N PHE A 80 -3.32 -9.11 0.07
CA PHE A 80 -2.95 -10.54 0.09
C PHE A 80 -4.15 -11.48 0.26
N GLN A 81 -5.38 -10.95 0.33
CA GLN A 81 -6.63 -11.69 0.41
C GLN A 81 -7.33 -11.69 -0.97
N PHE A 82 -6.88 -12.56 -1.88
CA PHE A 82 -7.34 -12.58 -3.28
C PHE A 82 -7.86 -13.94 -3.77
N ASP A 83 -8.11 -14.90 -2.87
CA ASP A 83 -8.68 -16.21 -3.23
C ASP A 83 -10.22 -16.18 -3.23
N ASP A 84 -10.86 -17.11 -3.95
CA ASP A 84 -12.32 -17.27 -4.04
C ASP A 84 -12.98 -17.59 -2.67
N THR A 85 -12.15 -17.91 -1.67
CA THR A 85 -12.55 -18.18 -0.28
C THR A 85 -12.62 -16.92 0.60
N VAL A 86 -12.32 -15.74 0.05
CA VAL A 86 -12.29 -14.48 0.79
C VAL A 86 -13.67 -14.08 1.32
N ASN A 87 -13.72 -13.80 2.61
CA ASN A 87 -14.91 -13.26 3.26
C ASN A 87 -15.04 -11.75 3.02
N HIS A 88 -15.73 -11.38 1.94
CA HIS A 88 -15.95 -9.97 1.58
C HIS A 88 -16.72 -9.17 2.64
N GLU A 89 -17.59 -9.82 3.43
CA GLU A 89 -18.30 -9.17 4.54
C GLU A 89 -17.31 -8.80 5.66
N GLU A 90 -16.38 -9.68 6.00
CA GLU A 90 -15.34 -9.41 7.00
C GLU A 90 -14.39 -8.29 6.57
N ILE A 91 -14.00 -8.25 5.28
CA ILE A 91 -13.19 -7.15 4.73
C ILE A 91 -13.95 -5.83 4.84
N TYR A 92 -15.22 -5.80 4.44
CA TYR A 92 -16.05 -4.61 4.54
C TYR A 92 -16.19 -4.13 5.99
N LEU A 93 -16.50 -5.03 6.92
CA LEU A 93 -16.60 -4.70 8.35
C LEU A 93 -15.28 -4.14 8.90
N SER A 94 -14.14 -4.72 8.50
CA SER A 94 -12.82 -4.24 8.91
C SER A 94 -12.51 -2.84 8.36
N LEU A 95 -12.74 -2.63 7.05
CA LEU A 95 -12.57 -1.33 6.40
C LEU A 95 -13.48 -0.26 7.00
N ASN A 96 -14.76 -0.58 7.19
CA ASN A 96 -15.74 0.37 7.73
C ASN A 96 -15.42 0.72 9.19
N THR A 97 -15.05 -0.26 10.02
CA THR A 97 -14.62 -0.02 11.41
C THR A 97 -13.42 0.92 11.44
N GLN A 98 -12.41 0.69 10.60
CA GLN A 98 -11.25 1.55 10.54
C GLN A 98 -11.60 2.95 9.97
N ASN A 99 -12.50 3.04 8.99
CA ASN A 99 -12.98 4.31 8.45
C ASN A 99 -13.67 5.15 9.55
N LEU A 100 -14.55 4.54 10.34
CA LEU A 100 -15.23 5.20 11.46
C LEU A 100 -14.24 5.75 12.50
N LYS A 101 -13.18 5.01 12.83
CA LYS A 101 -12.12 5.52 13.73
C LYS A 101 -11.48 6.80 13.18
N ASN A 102 -11.15 6.81 11.89
CA ASN A 102 -10.54 7.98 11.23
C ASN A 102 -11.51 9.16 11.17
N GLU A 103 -12.79 8.92 10.84
CA GLU A 103 -13.83 9.96 10.82
C GLU A 103 -14.03 10.59 12.20
N LEU A 104 -14.09 9.78 13.26
CA LEU A 104 -14.14 10.28 14.63
C LEU A 104 -12.86 11.04 15.00
N PHE A 105 -11.70 10.59 14.54
CA PHE A 105 -10.43 11.26 14.83
C PHE A 105 -10.32 12.64 14.18
N ILE A 106 -10.85 12.83 12.97
CA ILE A 106 -10.84 14.13 12.28
C ILE A 106 -12.03 15.03 12.63
N LYS A 107 -13.03 14.51 13.33
CA LYS A 107 -14.23 15.25 13.71
C LYS A 107 -13.86 16.57 14.42
N ASP A 108 -14.49 17.65 13.98
CA ASP A 108 -14.29 19.02 14.50
C ASP A 108 -12.86 19.58 14.34
N LYS A 109 -11.99 18.92 13.57
CA LYS A 109 -10.63 19.37 13.25
C LYS A 109 -10.53 19.79 11.79
N LYS A 110 -9.63 20.74 11.50
CA LYS A 110 -9.34 21.14 10.11
C LYS A 110 -8.40 20.12 9.48
N LEU A 111 -8.71 19.62 8.29
CA LEU A 111 -7.81 18.68 7.58
C LEU A 111 -6.36 19.17 7.45
N THR A 112 -6.15 20.49 7.40
CA THR A 112 -4.81 21.10 7.33
C THR A 112 -3.95 20.91 8.59
N SER A 113 -4.53 20.46 9.72
CA SER A 113 -3.77 20.19 10.94
C SER A 113 -3.01 18.86 10.92
N PHE A 114 -3.41 17.92 10.06
CA PHE A 114 -2.81 16.59 10.02
C PHE A 114 -1.54 16.54 9.15
N SER A 115 -0.75 15.47 9.28
CA SER A 115 0.38 15.17 8.41
C SER A 115 -0.06 14.76 7.00
N THR A 116 0.89 14.74 6.07
CA THR A 116 0.63 14.30 4.69
C THR A 116 0.39 12.80 4.66
N GLU A 117 1.12 12.06 5.48
CA GLU A 117 1.13 10.62 5.62
C GLU A 117 -0.22 10.13 6.12
N TYR A 118 -0.75 10.76 7.17
CA TYR A 118 -2.09 10.45 7.69
C TYR A 118 -3.18 10.68 6.64
N LEU A 119 -3.22 11.87 6.04
CA LEU A 119 -4.23 12.21 5.03
C LEU A 119 -4.17 11.26 3.83
N THR A 120 -2.96 10.86 3.42
CA THR A 120 -2.76 9.89 2.33
C THR A 120 -3.30 8.51 2.72
N SER A 121 -2.91 7.99 3.89
CA SER A 121 -3.39 6.66 4.34
C SER A 121 -4.90 6.60 4.53
N PHE A 122 -5.53 7.70 4.97
CA PHE A 122 -6.97 7.77 5.14
C PHE A 122 -7.68 7.84 3.79
N ALA A 123 -7.11 8.55 2.81
CA ALA A 123 -7.59 8.53 1.44
C ALA A 123 -7.48 7.13 0.83
N ASP A 124 -6.36 6.43 1.03
CA ASP A 124 -6.16 5.06 0.57
C ASP A 124 -7.20 4.10 1.18
N LEU A 125 -7.49 4.24 2.48
CA LEU A 125 -8.54 3.47 3.14
C LEU A 125 -9.92 3.71 2.51
N LYS A 126 -10.25 4.98 2.23
CA LYS A 126 -11.51 5.35 1.57
C LYS A 126 -11.60 4.79 0.16
N THR A 127 -10.50 4.79 -0.60
CA THR A 127 -10.51 4.20 -1.95
C THR A 127 -10.73 2.68 -1.93
N ARG A 128 -10.23 1.97 -0.91
CA ARG A 128 -10.55 0.54 -0.71
C ARG A 128 -12.01 0.29 -0.36
N LEU A 129 -12.64 1.18 0.42
CA LEU A 129 -14.05 1.03 0.80
C LEU A 129 -15.01 1.14 -0.39
N LEU A 130 -14.62 1.85 -1.46
CA LEU A 130 -15.49 2.17 -2.60
C LEU A 130 -16.16 0.95 -3.24
N SER A 131 -15.47 -0.19 -3.30
CA SER A 131 -16.00 -1.43 -3.90
C SER A 131 -17.20 -2.03 -3.17
N TYR A 132 -17.52 -1.53 -1.97
CA TYR A 132 -18.59 -2.02 -1.11
C TYR A 132 -19.76 -1.03 -0.97
N LEU A 133 -19.66 0.14 -1.61
CA LEU A 133 -20.62 1.23 -1.45
C LEU A 133 -21.61 1.30 -2.60
N SER A 134 -22.78 1.90 -2.34
CA SER A 134 -23.68 2.29 -3.42
C SER A 134 -23.01 3.32 -4.34
N GLN A 135 -23.44 3.42 -5.59
CA GLN A 135 -22.84 4.36 -6.55
C GLN A 135 -22.81 5.82 -6.03
N SER A 136 -23.86 6.24 -5.32
CA SER A 136 -23.96 7.58 -4.76
C SER A 136 -22.95 7.83 -3.63
N GLU A 137 -22.78 6.87 -2.74
CA GLU A 137 -21.82 6.92 -1.63
C GLU A 137 -20.39 6.79 -2.15
N MET A 138 -20.17 5.89 -3.12
CA MET A 138 -18.89 5.71 -3.79
C MET A 138 -18.38 7.03 -4.39
N TYR A 139 -19.22 7.78 -5.11
CA TYR A 139 -18.82 9.07 -5.66
C TYR A 139 -18.43 10.07 -4.56
N LYS A 140 -19.26 10.18 -3.52
CA LYS A 140 -19.00 11.08 -2.39
C LYS A 140 -17.69 10.74 -1.68
N GLU A 141 -17.48 9.47 -1.33
CA GLU A 141 -16.28 9.00 -0.63
C GLU A 141 -15.03 9.12 -1.50
N SER A 142 -15.14 8.84 -2.81
CA SER A 142 -14.02 9.02 -3.75
C SER A 142 -13.61 10.49 -3.88
N MET A 143 -14.57 11.41 -3.93
CA MET A 143 -14.28 12.85 -3.96
C MET A 143 -13.70 13.35 -2.65
N PHE A 144 -14.08 12.77 -1.51
CA PHE A 144 -13.46 13.08 -0.24
C PHE A 144 -12.03 12.53 -0.13
N ALA A 145 -11.78 11.31 -0.63
CA ALA A 145 -10.42 10.77 -0.77
C ALA A 145 -9.53 11.69 -1.62
N LYS A 146 -10.05 12.21 -2.75
CA LYS A 146 -9.38 13.23 -3.56
C LYS A 146 -9.02 14.48 -2.74
N GLU A 147 -9.96 15.00 -1.94
CA GLU A 147 -9.69 16.15 -1.08
C GLU A 147 -8.54 15.86 -0.11
N LEU A 148 -8.56 14.71 0.56
CA LEU A 148 -7.52 14.29 1.50
C LEU A 148 -6.13 14.26 0.83
N TYR A 149 -5.98 13.63 -0.34
CA TYR A 149 -4.72 13.65 -1.11
C TYR A 149 -4.29 15.09 -1.43
N MET A 150 -5.20 15.92 -1.94
CA MET A 150 -4.89 17.30 -2.32
C MET A 150 -4.46 18.16 -1.11
N LYS A 151 -5.08 17.96 0.06
CA LYS A 151 -4.68 18.66 1.30
C LYS A 151 -3.30 18.21 1.77
N GLY A 152 -3.02 16.90 1.74
CA GLY A 152 -1.71 16.35 2.06
C GLY A 152 -0.62 16.91 1.13
N LEU A 153 -0.82 16.81 -0.18
CA LEU A 153 0.12 17.30 -1.19
C LEU A 153 0.30 18.82 -1.18
N LYS A 154 -0.71 19.59 -0.73
CA LYS A 154 -0.54 21.03 -0.50
C LYS A 154 0.46 21.32 0.62
N LYS A 155 0.51 20.48 1.67
CA LYS A 155 1.45 20.59 2.80
C LYS A 155 2.85 20.10 2.42
N ASN A 156 2.93 18.94 1.76
CA ASN A 156 4.18 18.39 1.24
C ASN A 156 4.05 17.98 -0.23
N LYS A 157 4.37 18.92 -1.14
CA LYS A 157 4.32 18.71 -2.59
C LYS A 157 5.33 17.66 -3.10
N LYS A 158 6.28 17.26 -2.26
CA LYS A 158 7.35 16.31 -2.58
C LYS A 158 7.17 14.97 -1.86
N SER A 159 6.00 14.70 -1.28
CA SER A 159 5.73 13.38 -0.70
C SER A 159 5.61 12.35 -1.82
N SER A 160 6.62 11.48 -1.98
CA SER A 160 6.58 10.40 -2.97
C SER A 160 5.39 9.46 -2.75
N ILE A 161 5.14 9.13 -1.48
CA ILE A 161 4.01 8.31 -1.04
C ILE A 161 2.68 8.97 -1.42
N GLY A 162 2.49 10.23 -1.04
CA GLY A 162 1.27 10.98 -1.37
C GLY A 162 1.03 11.11 -2.88
N LEU A 163 2.10 11.34 -3.65
CA LEU A 163 2.02 11.43 -5.11
C LEU A 163 1.71 10.08 -5.75
N SER A 164 2.28 8.99 -5.22
CA SER A 164 2.04 7.63 -5.70
C SER A 164 0.59 7.21 -5.45
N SER A 165 0.09 7.37 -4.22
CA SER A 165 -1.29 7.05 -3.88
C SER A 165 -2.29 7.91 -4.69
N TYR A 166 -2.02 9.21 -4.84
CA TYR A 166 -2.89 10.07 -5.65
C TYR A 166 -2.85 9.70 -7.14
N ALA A 167 -1.71 9.27 -7.67
CA ALA A 167 -1.61 8.76 -9.03
C ALA A 167 -2.48 7.53 -9.26
N LEU A 168 -2.61 6.63 -8.27
CA LEU A 168 -3.52 5.49 -8.34
C LEU A 168 -4.99 5.93 -8.33
N TRP A 169 -5.36 6.90 -7.49
CA TRP A 169 -6.71 7.47 -7.56
C TRP A 169 -7.00 8.06 -8.94
N LEU A 170 -6.05 8.82 -9.50
CA LEU A 170 -6.16 9.40 -10.85
C LEU A 170 -6.26 8.33 -11.93
N TYR A 171 -5.57 7.20 -11.78
CA TYR A 171 -5.61 6.09 -12.73
C TYR A 171 -7.03 5.53 -12.90
N PHE A 172 -7.76 5.34 -11.80
CA PHE A 172 -9.13 4.81 -11.83
C PHE A 172 -10.20 5.90 -12.03
N ALA A 173 -9.94 7.15 -11.66
CA ALA A 173 -10.91 8.22 -11.77
C ALA A 173 -11.17 8.62 -13.23
N PRO A 174 -12.43 8.91 -13.61
CA PRO A 174 -12.74 9.32 -14.98
C PRO A 174 -12.22 10.75 -15.27
N PRO A 175 -11.98 11.10 -16.54
CA PRO A 175 -11.52 12.44 -16.93
C PRO A 175 -12.41 13.59 -16.43
N VAL A 176 -13.73 13.40 -16.36
CA VAL A 176 -14.67 14.40 -15.83
C VAL A 176 -14.44 14.73 -14.35
N ALA A 177 -13.88 13.79 -13.58
CA ALA A 177 -13.47 14.00 -12.19
C ALA A 177 -12.01 14.49 -12.08
N GLY A 178 -11.34 14.71 -13.20
CA GLY A 178 -9.93 15.10 -13.28
C GLY A 178 -8.95 13.92 -13.21
N GLY A 179 -9.42 12.69 -13.42
CA GLY A 179 -8.58 11.50 -13.53
C GLY A 179 -8.12 11.21 -14.96
N GLY A 180 -7.60 10.00 -15.17
CA GLY A 180 -7.04 9.52 -16.43
C GLY A 180 -5.53 9.27 -16.36
N TYR A 181 -5.07 8.40 -17.27
CA TYR A 181 -3.69 7.89 -17.24
C TYR A 181 -2.62 8.97 -17.42
N ALA A 182 -2.90 10.04 -18.17
CA ALA A 182 -1.95 11.13 -18.35
C ALA A 182 -1.65 11.88 -17.03
N GLU A 183 -2.69 12.18 -16.25
CA GLU A 183 -2.53 12.83 -14.95
C GLU A 183 -1.94 11.87 -13.91
N ALA A 184 -2.31 10.60 -13.95
CA ALA A 184 -1.68 9.56 -13.15
C ALA A 184 -0.17 9.46 -13.44
N LEU A 185 0.22 9.41 -14.72
CA LEU A 185 1.62 9.33 -15.14
C LEU A 185 2.43 10.55 -14.71
N LYS A 186 1.84 11.75 -14.77
CA LYS A 186 2.46 12.99 -14.30
C LYS A 186 2.77 12.93 -12.81
N ASN A 187 1.80 12.48 -11.99
CA ASN A 187 1.98 12.38 -10.55
C ASN A 187 2.97 11.28 -10.16
N ILE A 188 2.89 10.09 -10.77
CA ILE A 188 3.81 9.01 -10.46
C ILE A 188 5.25 9.30 -10.90
N THR A 189 5.44 10.09 -11.96
CA THR A 189 6.78 10.57 -12.35
C THR A 189 7.35 11.56 -11.32
N LEU A 190 6.51 12.38 -10.69
CA LEU A 190 6.94 13.22 -9.57
C LEU A 190 7.24 12.38 -8.33
N ALA A 191 6.47 11.32 -8.08
CA ALA A 191 6.74 10.38 -7.00
C ALA A 191 8.12 9.74 -7.15
N GLU A 192 8.41 9.16 -8.33
CA GLU A 192 9.73 8.62 -8.65
C GLU A 192 10.86 9.63 -8.38
N LYS A 193 10.66 10.89 -8.79
CA LYS A 193 11.65 11.96 -8.62
C LYS A 193 11.89 12.33 -7.14
N TYR A 194 10.85 12.26 -6.31
CA TYR A 194 10.90 12.72 -4.92
C TYR A 194 11.02 11.59 -3.90
N ALA A 195 11.11 10.33 -4.34
CA ALA A 195 11.41 9.20 -3.48
C ALA A 195 12.70 9.46 -2.69
N ILE A 196 12.63 9.32 -1.36
CA ILE A 196 13.76 9.61 -0.46
C ILE A 196 14.55 8.35 -0.06
N ASN A 197 14.03 7.18 -0.39
CA ASN A 197 14.62 5.88 -0.11
C ASN A 197 14.25 4.87 -1.22
N ASN A 198 14.86 3.68 -1.17
CA ASN A 198 14.65 2.65 -2.19
C ASN A 198 13.24 2.05 -2.11
N GLU A 199 12.65 1.96 -0.92
CA GLU A 199 11.32 1.40 -0.70
C GLU A 199 10.24 2.25 -1.38
N GLU A 200 10.27 3.57 -1.19
CA GLU A 200 9.37 4.51 -1.88
C GLU A 200 9.59 4.48 -3.40
N LEU A 201 10.86 4.46 -3.84
CA LEU A 201 11.20 4.43 -5.26
C LEU A 201 10.70 3.14 -5.91
N PHE A 202 10.83 2.01 -5.24
CA PHE A 202 10.35 0.71 -5.70
C PHE A 202 8.84 0.77 -6.00
N PHE A 203 8.01 1.14 -5.02
CA PHE A 203 6.56 1.20 -5.25
C PHE A 203 6.15 2.28 -6.27
N ALA A 204 6.87 3.41 -6.34
CA ALA A 204 6.62 4.41 -7.38
C ALA A 204 6.90 3.84 -8.79
N LEU A 205 7.98 3.07 -8.96
CA LEU A 205 8.34 2.44 -10.22
C LEU A 205 7.39 1.32 -10.62
N ILE A 206 6.93 0.50 -9.66
CA ILE A 206 5.89 -0.51 -9.89
C ILE A 206 4.63 0.16 -10.45
N ASN A 207 4.09 1.15 -9.74
CA ASN A 207 2.87 1.83 -10.16
C ASN A 207 3.06 2.55 -11.50
N LYS A 208 4.22 3.17 -11.73
CA LYS A 208 4.56 3.80 -13.01
C LYS A 208 4.58 2.79 -14.14
N SER A 209 5.16 1.62 -13.93
CA SER A 209 5.16 0.53 -14.92
C SER A 209 3.73 0.17 -15.33
N GLN A 210 2.83 -0.01 -14.36
CA GLN A 210 1.44 -0.42 -14.63
C GLN A 210 0.62 0.68 -15.31
N ILE A 211 0.84 1.95 -14.95
CA ILE A 211 0.24 3.10 -15.65
C ILE A 211 0.73 3.16 -17.11
N LEU A 212 2.04 3.03 -17.34
CA LEU A 212 2.62 3.02 -18.68
C LEU A 212 2.11 1.85 -19.53
N TYR A 213 1.97 0.67 -18.92
CA TYR A 213 1.41 -0.50 -19.57
C TYR A 213 -0.01 -0.23 -20.08
N SER A 214 -0.85 0.35 -19.22
CA SER A 214 -2.25 0.71 -19.55
C SER A 214 -2.36 1.78 -20.64
N MET A 215 -1.29 2.57 -20.84
CA MET A 215 -1.16 3.53 -21.94
C MET A 215 -0.54 2.92 -23.22
N ASN A 216 -0.37 1.59 -23.27
CA ASN A 216 0.32 0.87 -24.35
C ASN A 216 1.78 1.32 -24.57
N ARG A 217 2.46 1.83 -23.53
CA ARG A 217 3.87 2.25 -23.55
C ARG A 217 4.77 1.13 -23.02
N LEU A 218 4.69 -0.03 -23.66
CA LEU A 218 5.22 -1.30 -23.15
C LEU A 218 6.73 -1.29 -22.87
N THR A 219 7.54 -0.68 -23.74
CA THR A 219 8.99 -0.58 -23.53
C THR A 219 9.34 0.22 -22.28
N GLU A 220 8.62 1.30 -22.01
CA GLU A 220 8.87 2.14 -20.83
C GLU A 220 8.33 1.50 -19.56
N SER A 221 7.21 0.79 -19.66
CA SER A 221 6.66 -0.04 -18.58
C SER A 221 7.69 -1.09 -18.14
N LYS A 222 8.21 -1.89 -19.08
CA LYS A 222 9.24 -2.89 -18.81
C LYS A 222 10.48 -2.28 -18.17
N LYS A 223 10.98 -1.17 -18.71
CA LYS A 223 12.15 -0.46 -18.15
C LYS A 223 11.92 0.02 -16.71
N ALA A 224 10.71 0.50 -16.39
CA ALA A 224 10.37 0.90 -15.03
C ALA A 224 10.35 -0.30 -14.07
N LEU A 225 9.85 -1.44 -14.54
CA LEU A 225 9.81 -2.69 -13.77
C LEU A 225 11.21 -3.26 -13.52
N GLU A 226 12.06 -3.29 -14.54
CA GLU A 226 13.48 -3.68 -14.42
C GLU A 226 14.22 -2.78 -13.43
N LYS A 227 13.98 -1.46 -13.48
CA LYS A 227 14.57 -0.52 -12.52
C LYS A 227 14.07 -0.77 -11.09
N ALA A 228 12.81 -1.18 -10.90
CA ALA A 228 12.30 -1.55 -9.58
C ALA A 228 13.01 -2.81 -9.06
N HIS A 229 13.15 -3.85 -9.89
CA HIS A 229 13.79 -5.10 -9.50
C HIS A 229 15.25 -4.89 -9.03
N LEU A 230 16.00 -4.04 -9.72
CA LEU A 230 17.38 -3.70 -9.35
C LEU A 230 17.53 -3.03 -7.96
N LEU A 231 16.44 -2.53 -7.36
CA LEU A 231 16.51 -1.96 -6.00
C LEU A 231 16.53 -3.06 -4.92
N PHE A 232 15.96 -4.23 -5.21
CA PHE A 232 15.78 -5.33 -4.28
C PHE A 232 15.83 -6.67 -5.02
N GLU A 233 16.98 -7.10 -5.55
CA GLU A 233 17.07 -8.26 -6.47
C GLU A 233 16.48 -9.59 -5.96
N GLN A 234 16.29 -9.73 -4.64
CA GLN A 234 15.66 -10.90 -4.03
C GLN A 234 14.12 -10.94 -4.16
N GLU A 235 13.46 -9.81 -4.41
CA GLU A 235 11.99 -9.75 -4.52
C GLU A 235 11.49 -10.47 -5.78
N GLN A 236 10.34 -11.14 -5.69
CA GLN A 236 9.73 -11.86 -6.81
C GLN A 236 8.55 -11.10 -7.44
N PHE A 237 8.11 -10.00 -6.84
CA PHE A 237 6.90 -9.30 -7.25
C PHE A 237 7.01 -8.67 -8.63
N THR A 238 8.15 -8.08 -8.99
CA THR A 238 8.35 -7.53 -10.34
C THR A 238 8.27 -8.62 -11.42
N LYS A 239 8.74 -9.82 -11.14
CA LYS A 239 8.63 -10.96 -12.05
C LYS A 239 7.17 -11.37 -12.25
N VAL A 240 6.42 -11.53 -11.15
CA VAL A 240 4.97 -11.84 -11.19
C VAL A 240 4.21 -10.78 -12.00
N LEU A 241 4.55 -9.50 -11.83
CA LEU A 241 3.96 -8.42 -12.61
C LEU A 241 4.31 -8.47 -14.09
N GLY A 242 5.56 -8.82 -14.42
CA GLY A 242 5.98 -9.03 -15.80
C GLY A 242 5.17 -10.13 -16.47
N GLU A 243 5.03 -11.27 -15.81
CA GLU A 243 4.21 -12.40 -16.29
C GLU A 243 2.74 -12.01 -16.45
N LYS A 244 2.18 -11.23 -15.50
CA LYS A 244 0.81 -10.70 -15.59
C LYS A 244 0.64 -9.75 -16.79
N ASN A 245 1.62 -8.89 -17.04
CA ASN A 245 1.64 -7.99 -18.19
C ASN A 245 1.74 -8.77 -19.52
N GLU A 246 2.52 -9.85 -19.59
CA GLU A 246 2.56 -10.73 -20.78
C GLU A 246 1.21 -11.39 -21.07
N GLN A 247 0.39 -11.61 -20.04
CA GLN A 247 -0.98 -12.15 -20.17
C GLN A 247 -2.02 -11.07 -20.54
N GLY A 248 -1.59 -9.84 -20.85
CA GLY A 248 -2.51 -8.77 -21.20
C GLY A 248 -3.12 -8.04 -20.01
N LYS A 249 -2.69 -8.34 -18.78
CA LYS A 249 -3.28 -7.82 -17.53
C LYS A 249 -2.32 -6.89 -16.79
N THR A 250 -2.87 -6.01 -15.97
CA THR A 250 -2.17 -5.11 -15.06
C THR A 250 -2.25 -5.63 -13.63
N LEU A 251 -1.44 -5.08 -12.73
CA LEU A 251 -1.61 -5.27 -11.28
C LEU A 251 -3.07 -5.02 -10.81
N PHE A 252 -3.80 -4.16 -11.52
CA PHE A 252 -5.13 -3.69 -11.12
C PHE A 252 -6.29 -4.55 -11.65
N ASP A 253 -6.00 -5.56 -12.49
CA ASP A 253 -6.98 -6.50 -13.05
C ASP A 253 -7.13 -7.80 -12.24
#